data_AF-A0A8T7BF57-F1
#
_entry.id   AF-A0A8T7BF57-F1
#
_cell.length_a   1.000
_cell.length_b   1.000
_cell.length_c   1.000
_cell.angle_alpha   90.00
_cell.angle_beta   90.00
_cell.angle_gamma   90.00
#
_symmetry.space_group_name_H-M   'P 1'
#
loop_
_entity.id
_entity.type
_entity.pdbx_description
1 polymer ?
#
loop_
_entity_poly.entity_id
_entity_poly.type
_entity_poly.pdbx_seq_one_letter_code
_entity_poly.pdbx_strand_id
1 'polypeptide(L)'
;MTVRSADNVSANPSSSTSTSSNVSDQWSLALASLKPRVASAKASSQDLQDFFSQVREAWRALHVQRIDPSRVLDELVIQQIETARPAQHAMISMASATTDDQSFKNYSDLLTNALSDLLCFKYPQTSQMSKNPLCFDHYRYLLRELFLNIVADCLVQRRYHVINHLLSHHYLIRAALGPAQCLFLNFDSFVISLDEYRKRRLALDEGHRPSVEMMIDAAKDRSVDDRWLMQADLLLCLRSYLHSNNATQRWSPITLIKLDSLETDVSKLIGQLFISDIEHVHSGDIVKTLLGIDSRQDLIDRYHSAQRFHLPQAGGQNTEIDAMEQLLSLSLIAS
;
A
#
# COMPACT_ATOMS: atom_id res chain seq x y z
N MET A 1 25.94 43.26 48.13
CA MET A 1 24.50 43.00 48.21
C MET A 1 23.76 44.20 47.66
N THR A 2 23.34 44.14 46.40
CA THR A 2 22.46 45.14 45.79
C THR A 2 21.65 44.40 44.73
N VAL A 3 20.36 44.27 45.00
CA VAL A 3 19.38 43.54 44.18
C VAL A 3 18.99 44.40 42.99
N ARG A 4 19.15 43.87 41.77
CA ARG A 4 18.56 44.42 40.55
C ARG A 4 17.32 43.61 40.20
N SER A 5 16.15 44.22 40.32
CA SER A 5 14.90 43.76 39.74
C SER A 5 14.91 44.05 38.24
N ALA A 6 14.56 43.05 37.44
CA ALA A 6 14.26 43.20 36.01
C ALA A 6 12.89 42.57 35.75
N ASP A 7 11.87 43.43 35.75
CA ASP A 7 10.59 43.16 35.10
C ASP A 7 10.74 43.45 33.61
N ASN A 8 10.63 42.42 32.77
CA ASN A 8 9.91 42.45 31.48
C ASN A 8 10.15 41.14 30.73
N VAL A 9 9.16 40.24 30.76
CA VAL A 9 9.01 39.24 29.70
C VAL A 9 7.58 39.35 29.19
N SER A 10 7.46 40.09 28.08
CA SER A 10 6.31 40.07 27.19
C SER A 10 6.07 38.63 26.73
N ALA A 11 4.92 38.08 27.11
CA ALA A 11 4.38 36.87 26.51
C ALA A 11 3.83 37.20 25.12
N ASN A 12 4.29 36.47 24.11
CA ASN A 12 3.58 36.29 22.84
C ASN A 12 4.06 35.01 22.13
N PRO A 13 3.27 34.41 21.25
CA PRO A 13 2.49 33.23 21.62
C PRO A 13 2.87 31.97 20.83
N SER A 14 2.46 30.83 21.35
CA SER A 14 2.44 29.52 20.70
C SER A 14 1.69 29.56 19.35
N SER A 15 2.42 29.41 18.24
CA SER A 15 1.89 29.43 16.87
C SER A 15 2.40 28.25 16.03
N SER A 16 2.09 27.01 16.42
CA SER A 16 2.48 25.82 15.64
C SER A 16 1.38 24.80 15.39
N THR A 17 0.17 25.00 15.93
CA THR A 17 -0.97 24.09 15.73
C THR A 17 -1.97 24.55 14.67
N SER A 18 -1.98 25.83 14.26
CA SER A 18 -2.94 26.37 13.28
C SER A 18 -2.57 26.10 11.82
N THR A 19 -1.33 25.70 11.54
CA THR A 19 -0.84 25.55 10.17
C THR A 19 -1.18 24.19 9.55
N SER A 20 -1.18 23.09 10.32
CA SER A 20 -1.43 21.75 9.75
C SER A 20 -2.91 21.50 9.46
N SER A 21 -3.83 22.01 10.27
CA SER A 21 -5.28 21.87 10.02
C SER A 21 -5.70 22.63 8.76
N ASN A 22 -5.26 23.89 8.64
CA ASN A 22 -5.59 24.77 7.52
C ASN A 22 -5.08 24.22 6.18
N VAL A 23 -3.95 23.51 6.23
CA VAL A 23 -3.30 22.90 5.09
C VAL A 23 -4.00 21.59 4.68
N SER A 24 -4.38 20.74 5.65
CA SER A 24 -5.23 19.56 5.43
C SER A 24 -6.61 19.93 4.84
N ASP A 25 -7.23 20.99 5.35
CA ASP A 25 -8.55 21.46 4.91
C ASP A 25 -8.50 21.98 3.47
N GLN A 26 -7.43 22.69 3.10
CA GLN A 26 -7.24 23.23 1.75
C GLN A 26 -7.18 22.14 0.67
N TRP A 27 -6.42 21.07 0.87
CA TRP A 27 -6.39 19.99 -0.12
C TRP A 27 -7.62 19.11 -0.05
N SER A 28 -8.22 18.92 1.13
CA SER A 28 -9.48 18.18 1.26
C SER A 28 -10.57 18.84 0.41
N LEU A 29 -10.66 20.17 0.44
CA LEU A 29 -11.57 20.94 -0.42
C LEU A 29 -11.20 20.85 -1.90
N ALA A 30 -9.91 20.96 -2.24
CA ALA A 30 -9.45 20.85 -3.62
C ALA A 30 -9.76 19.47 -4.23
N LEU A 31 -9.47 18.39 -3.50
CA LEU A 31 -9.76 17.02 -3.90
C LEU A 31 -11.27 16.74 -3.97
N ALA A 32 -12.05 17.26 -3.01
CA ALA A 32 -13.51 17.16 -3.05
C ALA A 32 -14.10 17.83 -4.30
N SER A 33 -13.50 18.92 -4.79
CA SER A 33 -13.94 19.60 -6.01
C SER A 33 -13.61 18.83 -7.30
N LEU A 34 -12.54 18.03 -7.30
CA LEU A 34 -12.13 17.22 -8.44
C LEU A 34 -12.83 15.85 -8.49
N LYS A 35 -13.22 15.31 -7.33
CA LYS A 35 -13.82 13.97 -7.22
C LYS A 35 -15.01 13.76 -8.17
N PRO A 36 -15.97 14.70 -8.33
CA PRO A 36 -17.10 14.54 -9.26
C PRO A 36 -16.68 14.54 -10.73
N ARG A 37 -15.64 15.31 -11.09
CA ARG A 37 -15.13 15.40 -12.47
C ARG A 37 -14.48 14.08 -12.88
N VAL A 38 -13.68 13.53 -11.97
CA VAL A 38 -12.92 12.30 -12.17
C VAL A 38 -13.80 11.05 -12.06
N ALA A 39 -14.83 11.09 -11.21
CA ALA A 39 -15.81 10.01 -11.11
C ALA A 39 -16.79 9.96 -12.29
N SER A 40 -16.74 10.93 -13.20
CA SER A 40 -17.54 10.89 -14.42
C SER A 40 -16.93 9.92 -15.43
N ALA A 41 -17.76 9.10 -16.08
CA ALA A 41 -17.34 8.22 -17.17
C ALA A 41 -16.72 8.96 -18.39
N LYS A 42 -16.69 10.30 -18.34
CA LYS A 42 -16.11 11.19 -19.37
C LYS A 42 -14.90 11.97 -18.86
N ALA A 43 -14.29 11.57 -17.75
CA ALA A 43 -13.09 12.23 -17.24
C ALA A 43 -12.02 12.28 -18.36
N SER A 44 -11.56 13.49 -18.69
CA SER A 44 -10.51 13.65 -19.68
C SER A 44 -9.16 13.20 -19.08
N SER A 45 -8.19 12.87 -19.94
CA SER A 45 -6.83 12.60 -19.47
C SER A 45 -6.25 13.79 -18.69
N GLN A 46 -6.64 15.03 -19.03
CA GLN A 46 -6.24 16.22 -18.30
C GLN A 46 -6.84 16.27 -16.89
N ASP A 47 -8.13 15.91 -16.72
CA ASP A 47 -8.75 15.86 -15.39
C ASP A 47 -8.02 14.89 -14.45
N LEU A 48 -7.61 13.74 -14.99
CA LEU A 48 -6.83 12.74 -14.25
C LEU A 48 -5.43 13.26 -13.88
N GLN A 49 -4.73 13.91 -14.82
CA GLN A 49 -3.42 14.50 -14.56
C GLN A 49 -3.47 15.64 -13.52
N ASP A 50 -4.50 16.48 -13.58
CA ASP A 50 -4.72 17.55 -12.60
C ASP A 50 -4.98 16.96 -11.21
N PHE A 51 -5.81 15.92 -11.13
CA PHE A 51 -6.07 15.19 -9.89
C PHE A 51 -4.80 14.59 -9.28
N PHE A 52 -4.02 13.85 -10.07
CA PHE A 52 -2.76 13.28 -9.58
C PHE A 52 -1.75 14.35 -9.18
N SER A 53 -1.73 15.48 -9.88
CA SER A 53 -0.89 16.61 -9.49
C SER A 53 -1.27 17.16 -8.12
N GLN A 54 -2.57 17.32 -7.83
CA GLN A 54 -3.01 17.78 -6.51
C GLN A 54 -2.69 16.77 -5.40
N VAL A 55 -2.85 15.48 -5.65
CA VAL A 55 -2.46 14.44 -4.67
C VAL A 55 -0.96 14.50 -4.40
N ARG A 56 -0.12 14.65 -5.43
CA ARG A 56 1.34 14.79 -5.27
C ARG A 56 1.71 16.03 -4.46
N GLU A 57 1.05 17.16 -4.67
CA GLU A 57 1.28 18.36 -3.85
C GLU A 57 0.86 18.15 -2.40
N ALA A 58 -0.29 17.53 -2.15
CA ALA A 58 -0.74 17.19 -0.80
C ALA A 58 0.29 16.31 -0.08
N TRP A 59 0.78 15.26 -0.76
CA TRP A 59 1.79 14.36 -0.20
C TRP A 59 3.13 15.05 0.02
N ARG A 60 3.56 15.94 -0.89
CA ARG A 60 4.81 16.71 -0.74
C ARG A 60 4.82 17.57 0.51
N ALA A 61 3.66 18.09 0.89
CA ALA A 61 3.53 18.96 2.03
C ALA A 61 3.45 18.22 3.38
N LEU A 62 3.34 16.89 3.38
CA LEU A 62 3.47 16.02 4.58
C LEU A 62 4.92 15.92 5.09
N HIS A 63 5.88 16.56 4.41
CA HIS A 63 7.30 16.41 4.72
C HIS A 63 7.63 16.87 6.15
N VAL A 64 8.07 15.95 7.00
CA VAL A 64 8.57 16.26 8.36
C VAL A 64 9.91 17.00 8.26
N GLN A 65 9.89 18.33 8.46
CA GLN A 65 11.10 19.16 8.35
C GLN A 65 11.98 19.10 9.62
N ARG A 66 11.39 18.95 10.81
CA ARG A 66 12.11 18.81 12.09
C ARG A 66 11.30 17.94 13.05
N ILE A 67 11.95 16.94 13.64
CA ILE A 67 11.42 16.22 14.80
C ILE A 67 11.68 17.14 16.00
N ASP A 68 10.61 17.65 16.60
CA ASP A 68 10.68 18.33 17.90
C ASP A 68 11.19 17.32 18.94
N PRO A 69 12.29 17.60 19.67
CA PRO A 69 12.81 16.69 20.69
C PRO A 69 11.80 16.30 21.77
N SER A 70 10.76 17.12 21.97
CA SER A 70 9.68 16.86 22.93
C SER A 70 8.60 15.90 22.41
N ARG A 71 8.54 15.64 21.10
CA ARG A 71 7.52 14.78 20.49
C ARG A 71 8.06 13.37 20.23
N VAL A 72 7.22 12.38 20.52
CA VAL A 72 7.52 10.99 20.21
C VAL A 72 7.36 10.77 18.70
N LEU A 73 8.38 10.20 18.06
CA LEU A 73 8.47 10.05 16.60
C LEU A 73 7.28 9.27 16.00
N ASP A 74 6.83 8.20 16.66
CA ASP A 74 5.74 7.38 16.12
C ASP A 74 4.38 8.12 16.14
N GLU A 75 4.15 9.00 17.11
CA GLU A 75 2.96 9.87 17.13
C GLU A 75 2.99 10.89 15.99
N LEU A 76 4.18 11.41 15.64
CA LEU A 76 4.34 12.26 14.46
C LEU A 76 4.03 11.51 13.17
N VAL A 77 4.47 10.25 13.06
CA VAL A 77 4.16 9.39 11.90
C VAL A 77 2.65 9.19 11.78
N ILE A 78 1.96 8.86 12.87
CA ILE A 78 0.50 8.71 12.89
C ILE A 78 -0.18 10.02 12.48
N GLN A 79 0.23 11.15 13.04
CA GLN A 79 -0.34 12.45 12.68
C GLN A 79 -0.23 12.73 11.17
N GLN A 80 0.90 12.38 10.54
CA GLN A 80 1.08 12.54 9.10
C GLN A 80 0.22 11.59 8.28
N ILE A 81 0.05 10.34 8.73
CA ILE A 81 -0.87 9.37 8.11
C ILE A 81 -2.29 9.93 8.14
N GLU A 82 -2.76 10.40 9.29
CA GLU A 82 -4.11 10.98 9.43
C GLU A 82 -4.29 12.24 8.56
N THR A 83 -3.27 13.09 8.49
CA THR A 83 -3.30 14.29 7.63
C THR A 83 -3.37 13.92 6.14
N ALA A 84 -2.76 12.81 5.73
CA ALA A 84 -2.75 12.33 4.35
C ALA A 84 -4.03 11.57 3.95
N ARG A 85 -4.80 11.11 4.93
CA ARG A 85 -5.95 10.22 4.75
C ARG A 85 -6.97 10.73 3.73
N PRO A 86 -7.36 12.03 3.70
CA PRO A 86 -8.27 12.54 2.67
C PRO A 86 -7.73 12.36 1.24
N ALA A 87 -6.44 12.64 1.03
CA ALA A 87 -5.78 12.47 -0.28
C ALA A 87 -5.69 11.01 -0.71
N GLN A 88 -5.39 10.13 0.23
CA GLN A 88 -5.36 8.69 -0.02
C GLN A 88 -6.74 8.13 -0.34
N HIS A 89 -7.78 8.50 0.42
CA HIS A 89 -9.16 8.09 0.14
C HIS A 89 -9.64 8.60 -1.22
N ALA A 90 -9.27 9.82 -1.60
CA ALA A 90 -9.56 10.36 -2.92
C ALA A 90 -8.90 9.52 -4.03
N MET A 91 -7.62 9.15 -3.86
CA MET A 91 -6.90 8.29 -4.82
C MET A 91 -7.58 6.93 -4.99
N ILE A 92 -7.97 6.28 -3.90
CA ILE A 92 -8.59 4.95 -3.94
C ILE A 92 -9.98 5.04 -4.58
N SER A 93 -10.77 6.04 -4.20
CA SER A 93 -12.08 6.28 -4.80
C SER A 93 -11.99 6.62 -6.30
N MET A 94 -10.93 7.29 -6.75
CA MET A 94 -10.68 7.50 -8.17
C MET A 94 -10.34 6.18 -8.85
N ALA A 95 -9.49 5.37 -8.22
CA ALA A 95 -9.05 4.12 -8.80
C ALA A 95 -10.20 3.13 -9.03
N SER A 96 -11.25 3.21 -8.22
CA SER A 96 -12.48 2.44 -8.38
C SER A 96 -13.47 3.04 -9.40
N ALA A 97 -13.49 4.34 -9.61
CA ALA A 97 -14.52 5.01 -10.42
C ALA A 97 -14.41 4.80 -11.95
N THR A 98 -13.27 4.38 -12.47
CA THR A 98 -13.02 4.22 -13.92
C THR A 98 -13.56 2.90 -14.48
N THR A 99 -14.81 2.87 -14.93
CA THR A 99 -15.56 1.64 -15.24
C THR A 99 -15.41 1.07 -16.65
N ASP A 100 -14.84 1.81 -17.61
CA ASP A 100 -14.95 1.44 -19.02
C ASP A 100 -13.71 0.72 -19.58
N ASP A 101 -13.88 -0.55 -19.96
CA ASP A 101 -12.86 -1.42 -20.57
C ASP A 101 -12.18 -0.82 -21.80
N GLN A 102 -12.87 0.03 -22.59
CA GLN A 102 -12.30 0.66 -23.78
C GLN A 102 -11.16 1.64 -23.47
N SER A 103 -11.06 2.13 -22.23
CA SER A 103 -10.01 3.06 -21.78
C SER A 103 -8.88 2.37 -21.00
N PHE A 104 -8.92 1.03 -20.88
CA PHE A 104 -8.06 0.24 -20.00
C PHE A 104 -6.57 0.59 -20.06
N LYS A 105 -5.98 0.65 -21.27
CA LYS A 105 -4.55 0.89 -21.43
C LYS A 105 -4.15 2.27 -20.92
N ASN A 106 -4.88 3.30 -21.33
CA ASN A 106 -4.63 4.67 -20.93
C ASN A 106 -4.80 4.83 -19.41
N TYR A 107 -5.82 4.18 -18.84
CA TYR A 107 -6.07 4.22 -17.41
C TYR A 107 -4.97 3.52 -16.60
N SER A 108 -4.57 2.31 -17.00
CA SER A 108 -3.53 1.54 -16.31
C SER A 108 -2.16 2.21 -16.39
N ASP A 109 -1.82 2.81 -17.54
CA ASP A 109 -0.58 3.58 -17.70
C ASP A 109 -0.61 4.84 -16.82
N LEU A 110 -1.75 5.55 -16.74
CA LEU A 110 -1.90 6.73 -15.87
C LEU A 110 -1.77 6.36 -14.39
N LEU A 111 -2.43 5.29 -13.95
CA LEU A 111 -2.36 4.81 -12.58
C LEU A 111 -0.94 4.38 -12.21
N THR A 112 -0.27 3.64 -13.10
CA THR A 112 1.12 3.21 -12.92
C THR A 112 2.08 4.40 -12.82
N ASN A 113 1.90 5.42 -13.65
CA ASN A 113 2.70 6.65 -13.58
C ASN A 113 2.47 7.41 -12.28
N ALA A 114 1.20 7.55 -11.85
CA ALA A 114 0.86 8.19 -10.59
C ALA A 114 1.48 7.45 -9.39
N LEU A 115 1.38 6.11 -9.37
CA LEU A 115 1.99 5.26 -8.35
C LEU A 115 3.52 5.35 -8.36
N SER A 116 4.15 5.42 -9.53
CA SER A 116 5.60 5.62 -9.69
C SER A 116 6.07 6.95 -9.09
N ASP A 117 5.31 8.03 -9.32
CA ASP A 117 5.60 9.33 -8.75
C ASP A 117 5.45 9.33 -7.22
N LEU A 118 4.41 8.68 -6.69
CA LEU A 118 4.19 8.59 -5.25
C LEU A 118 5.28 7.75 -4.55
N LEU A 119 5.77 6.68 -5.19
CA LEU A 119 6.89 5.88 -4.68
C LEU A 119 8.15 6.72 -4.42
N CYS A 120 8.34 7.83 -5.12
CA CYS A 120 9.50 8.69 -4.92
C CYS A 120 9.52 9.35 -3.52
N PHE A 121 8.36 9.50 -2.85
CA PHE A 121 8.29 10.17 -1.55
C PHE A 121 8.88 9.36 -0.39
N LYS A 122 8.91 8.02 -0.46
CA LYS A 122 9.54 7.20 0.59
C LYS A 122 11.08 7.19 0.55
N TYR A 123 11.68 7.88 -0.42
CA TYR A 123 13.13 8.01 -0.57
C TYR A 123 13.59 9.45 -0.32
N PRO A 124 14.80 9.65 0.26
CA PRO A 124 15.40 10.97 0.35
C PRO A 124 15.63 11.57 -1.05
N GLN A 125 15.18 12.81 -1.24
CA GLN A 125 15.44 13.59 -2.45
C GLN A 125 16.85 14.24 -2.37
N THR A 126 17.49 14.41 -3.53
CA THR A 126 18.92 14.60 -3.89
C THR A 126 19.85 15.48 -3.03
N SER A 127 19.39 16.20 -2.01
CA SER A 127 20.21 17.09 -1.17
C SER A 127 20.15 16.82 0.33
N GLN A 128 19.37 15.82 0.76
CA GLN A 128 19.06 15.58 2.18
C GLN A 128 19.34 14.15 2.63
N MET A 129 20.44 13.56 2.15
CA MET A 129 20.85 12.17 2.45
C MET A 129 21.09 11.89 3.95
N SER A 130 21.16 12.94 4.79
CA SER A 130 21.36 12.82 6.24
C SER A 130 20.04 12.72 7.05
N LYS A 131 18.88 12.60 6.40
CA LYS A 131 17.61 12.49 7.14
C LYS A 131 17.43 11.08 7.72
N ASN A 132 16.95 11.04 8.97
CA ASN A 132 16.58 9.80 9.64
C ASN A 132 15.57 9.01 8.76
N PRO A 133 15.86 7.75 8.38
CA PRO A 133 14.97 6.93 7.54
C PRO A 133 13.54 6.82 8.08
N LEU A 134 13.37 6.87 9.40
CA LEU A 134 12.07 6.79 10.07
C LEU A 134 11.17 8.00 9.77
N CYS A 135 11.74 9.14 9.35
CA CYS A 135 10.95 10.29 8.92
C CYS A 135 10.10 9.99 7.67
N PHE A 136 10.39 8.91 6.94
CA PHE A 136 9.68 8.50 5.73
C PHE A 136 8.70 7.34 5.99
N ASP A 137 8.56 6.86 7.22
CA ASP A 137 7.72 5.71 7.55
C ASP A 137 6.23 5.96 7.28
N HIS A 138 5.77 7.21 7.40
CA HIS A 138 4.40 7.59 7.00
C HIS A 138 4.18 7.37 5.49
N TYR A 139 5.13 7.72 4.62
CA TYR A 139 5.00 7.42 3.19
C TYR A 139 5.02 5.93 2.90
N ARG A 140 5.88 5.15 3.60
CA ARG A 140 5.92 3.69 3.46
C ARG A 140 4.57 3.06 3.78
N TYR A 141 3.98 3.48 4.90
CA TYR A 141 2.64 3.10 5.31
C TYR A 141 1.59 3.45 4.25
N LEU A 142 1.53 4.73 3.86
CA LEU A 142 0.52 5.25 2.94
C LEU A 142 0.60 4.58 1.56
N LEU A 143 1.82 4.30 1.07
CA LEU A 143 2.05 3.61 -0.19
C LEU A 143 1.59 2.16 -0.15
N ARG A 144 1.90 1.43 0.93
CA ARG A 144 1.47 0.05 1.10
C ARG A 144 -0.05 -0.04 1.17
N GLU A 145 -0.66 0.78 2.02
CA GLU A 145 -2.11 0.83 2.19
C GLU A 145 -2.82 1.26 0.89
N LEU A 146 -2.30 2.27 0.19
CA LEU A 146 -2.85 2.72 -1.09
C LEU A 146 -2.83 1.58 -2.12
N PHE A 147 -1.69 0.90 -2.27
CA PHE A 147 -1.52 -0.16 -3.26
C PHE A 147 -2.41 -1.36 -2.94
N LEU A 148 -2.45 -1.80 -1.69
CA LEU A 148 -3.32 -2.89 -1.26
C LEU A 148 -4.79 -2.60 -1.53
N ASN A 149 -5.25 -1.40 -1.22
CA ASN A 149 -6.63 -1.00 -1.44
C ASN A 149 -6.99 -0.88 -2.92
N ILE A 150 -6.07 -0.42 -3.77
CA ILE A 150 -6.29 -0.41 -5.23
C ILE A 150 -6.46 -1.84 -5.74
N VAL A 151 -5.62 -2.78 -5.29
CA VAL A 151 -5.72 -4.19 -5.69
C VAL A 151 -7.01 -4.82 -5.16
N ALA A 152 -7.38 -4.55 -3.90
CA ALA A 152 -8.63 -5.01 -3.31
C ALA A 152 -9.87 -4.49 -4.08
N ASP A 153 -9.92 -3.19 -4.38
CA ASP A 153 -11.00 -2.60 -5.18
C ASP A 153 -11.06 -3.22 -6.59
N CYS A 154 -9.92 -3.50 -7.21
CA CYS A 154 -9.88 -4.20 -8.49
C CYS A 154 -10.36 -5.64 -8.39
N LEU A 155 -10.09 -6.35 -7.29
CA LEU A 155 -10.61 -7.70 -7.05
C LEU A 155 -12.13 -7.69 -6.90
N VAL A 156 -12.65 -6.79 -6.07
CA VAL A 156 -14.11 -6.59 -5.88
C VAL A 156 -14.81 -6.34 -7.21
N GLN A 157 -14.18 -5.56 -8.09
CA GLN A 157 -14.72 -5.17 -9.39
C GLN A 157 -14.32 -6.10 -10.53
N ARG A 158 -13.64 -7.21 -10.23
CA ARG A 158 -13.17 -8.22 -11.20
C ARG A 158 -12.29 -7.64 -12.32
N ARG A 159 -11.55 -6.57 -12.05
CA ARG A 159 -10.61 -5.92 -12.99
C ARG A 159 -9.26 -6.63 -13.01
N TYR A 160 -9.25 -7.93 -13.26
CA TYR A 160 -8.04 -8.77 -13.16
C TYR A 160 -6.92 -8.36 -14.12
N HIS A 161 -7.28 -7.81 -15.28
CA HIS A 161 -6.34 -7.31 -16.27
C HIS A 161 -5.60 -6.04 -15.80
N VAL A 162 -6.26 -5.16 -15.03
CA VAL A 162 -5.63 -4.02 -14.33
C VAL A 162 -4.66 -4.52 -13.28
N ILE A 163 -5.07 -5.50 -12.47
CA ILE A 163 -4.18 -6.11 -11.48
C ILE A 163 -2.95 -6.68 -12.17
N ASN A 164 -3.13 -7.51 -13.20
CA ASN A 164 -2.00 -8.10 -13.92
C ASN A 164 -1.07 -7.03 -14.52
N HIS A 165 -1.60 -5.92 -15.05
CA HIS A 165 -0.80 -4.80 -15.51
C HIS A 165 0.03 -4.20 -14.37
N LEU A 166 -0.61 -3.83 -13.25
CA LEU A 166 0.06 -3.23 -12.09
C LEU A 166 1.17 -4.14 -11.50
N LEU A 167 0.97 -5.46 -11.53
CA LEU A 167 1.92 -6.43 -10.97
C LEU A 167 3.04 -6.81 -11.95
N SER A 168 2.83 -6.64 -13.25
CA SER A 168 3.83 -6.95 -14.29
C SER A 168 4.65 -5.74 -14.71
N HIS A 169 4.21 -4.52 -14.38
CA HIS A 169 4.86 -3.30 -14.80
C HIS A 169 6.07 -2.94 -13.91
N HIS A 170 7.06 -2.27 -14.52
CA HIS A 170 8.19 -1.68 -13.81
C HIS A 170 7.90 -0.21 -13.46
N TYR A 171 7.85 0.11 -12.19
CA TYR A 171 7.67 1.48 -11.71
C TYR A 171 8.98 2.25 -11.81
N LEU A 172 8.91 3.47 -12.34
CA LEU A 172 10.09 4.32 -12.52
C LEU A 172 10.25 5.25 -11.31
N ILE A 173 11.28 5.02 -10.51
CA ILE A 173 11.63 5.88 -9.38
C ILE A 173 12.72 6.85 -9.80
N ARG A 174 12.49 8.14 -9.59
CA ARG A 174 13.53 9.18 -9.72
C ARG A 174 14.13 9.41 -8.32
N ALA A 175 15.18 8.66 -8.00
CA ALA A 175 15.87 8.77 -6.73
C ALA A 175 17.12 9.66 -6.84
N ALA A 176 17.71 9.99 -5.69
CA ALA A 176 18.92 10.81 -5.61
C ALA A 176 20.10 10.26 -6.44
N LEU A 177 20.16 8.94 -6.58
CA LEU A 177 21.21 8.22 -7.30
C LEU A 177 20.92 8.02 -8.80
N GLY A 178 19.82 8.59 -9.30
CA GLY A 178 19.38 8.47 -10.69
C GLY A 178 18.07 7.69 -10.85
N PRO A 179 17.59 7.55 -12.10
CA PRO A 179 16.40 6.77 -12.39
C PRO A 179 16.64 5.29 -12.11
N ALA A 180 15.72 4.66 -11.40
CA ALA A 180 15.71 3.22 -11.13
C ALA A 180 14.36 2.63 -11.52
N GLN A 181 14.37 1.40 -12.03
CA GLN A 181 13.16 0.62 -12.24
C GLN A 181 12.96 -0.33 -11.06
N CYS A 182 11.73 -0.47 -10.59
CA CYS A 182 11.39 -1.42 -9.54
C CYS A 182 10.05 -2.11 -9.80
N LEU A 183 9.83 -3.23 -9.14
CA LEU A 183 8.57 -3.97 -9.19
C LEU A 183 7.59 -3.47 -8.12
N PHE A 184 6.36 -3.96 -8.15
CA PHE A 184 5.33 -3.68 -7.14
C PHE A 184 5.77 -4.01 -5.70
N LEU A 185 6.78 -4.85 -5.53
CA LEU A 185 7.43 -5.13 -4.24
C LEU A 185 7.90 -3.87 -3.52
N ASN A 186 8.17 -2.77 -4.24
CA ASN A 186 8.52 -1.52 -3.59
C ASN A 186 7.33 -0.85 -2.87
N PHE A 187 6.08 -1.30 -3.03
CA PHE A 187 5.00 -0.86 -2.13
C PHE A 187 5.03 -1.61 -0.79
N ASP A 188 5.71 -2.74 -0.71
CA ASP A 188 5.94 -3.45 0.55
C ASP A 188 7.17 -2.87 1.26
N SER A 189 6.94 -1.95 2.19
CA SER A 189 8.00 -1.39 3.02
C SER A 189 7.62 -1.47 4.49
N PHE A 190 8.49 -2.11 5.27
CA PHE A 190 8.30 -2.25 6.71
C PHE A 190 8.31 -0.88 7.41
N VAL A 191 7.35 -0.68 8.31
CA VAL A 191 7.10 0.60 9.00
C VAL A 191 7.63 0.51 10.43
N ILE A 192 8.96 0.65 10.57
CA ILE A 192 9.69 0.44 11.84
C ILE A 192 9.13 1.30 12.98
N SER A 193 8.77 2.56 12.69
CA SER A 193 8.24 3.47 13.70
C SER A 193 6.98 2.94 14.39
N LEU A 194 6.13 2.21 13.66
CA LEU A 194 4.88 1.66 14.18
C LEU A 194 5.09 0.24 14.72
N ASP A 195 5.64 -0.65 13.90
CA ASP A 195 5.64 -2.08 14.21
C ASP A 195 6.75 -2.51 15.17
N GLU A 196 7.77 -1.67 15.37
CA GLU A 196 8.82 -1.90 16.37
C GLU A 196 8.76 -0.87 17.50
N TYR A 197 8.88 0.42 17.19
CA TYR A 197 9.04 1.43 18.24
C TYR A 197 7.75 1.70 19.01
N ARG A 198 6.64 1.99 18.32
CA ARG A 198 5.34 2.16 18.97
C ARG A 198 4.93 0.89 19.70
N LYS A 199 5.04 -0.26 19.03
CA LYS A 199 4.74 -1.57 19.62
C LYS A 199 5.48 -1.80 20.94
N ARG A 200 6.79 -1.58 20.97
CA ARG A 200 7.62 -1.70 22.18
C ARG A 200 7.23 -0.68 23.24
N ARG A 201 7.02 0.58 22.85
CA ARG A 201 6.65 1.67 23.76
C ARG A 201 5.31 1.42 24.44
N LEU A 202 4.35 0.82 23.72
CA LEU A 202 3.02 0.47 24.22
C LEU A 202 2.94 -0.93 24.83
N ALA A 203 4.06 -1.68 24.88
CA ALA A 203 4.14 -3.04 25.40
C ALA A 203 3.09 -3.99 24.80
N LEU A 204 2.89 -3.92 23.47
CA LEU A 204 1.94 -4.76 22.75
C LEU A 204 2.53 -6.15 22.48
N ASP A 205 1.67 -7.17 22.42
CA ASP A 205 2.06 -8.57 22.22
C ASP A 205 2.86 -8.81 20.93
N GLU A 206 3.65 -9.89 20.88
CA GLU A 206 4.51 -10.21 19.72
C GLU A 206 3.74 -10.39 18.40
N GLY A 207 2.50 -10.89 18.45
CA GLY A 207 1.60 -10.99 17.29
C GLY A 207 0.96 -9.66 16.88
N HIS A 208 1.06 -8.61 17.69
CA HIS A 208 0.44 -7.33 17.38
C HIS A 208 1.26 -6.54 16.33
N ARG A 209 0.56 -5.88 15.41
CA ARG A 209 1.12 -5.02 14.35
C ARG A 209 0.27 -3.75 14.22
N PRO A 210 0.67 -2.63 14.84
CA PRO A 210 -0.12 -1.39 14.82
C PRO A 210 -0.43 -0.89 13.40
N SER A 211 0.50 -1.06 12.45
CA SER A 211 0.27 -0.69 11.05
C SER A 211 -0.92 -1.45 10.44
N VAL A 212 -1.03 -2.74 10.72
CA VAL A 212 -2.12 -3.58 10.22
C VAL A 212 -3.46 -3.11 10.79
N GLU A 213 -3.52 -2.81 12.09
CA GLU A 213 -4.76 -2.36 12.71
C GLU A 213 -5.26 -1.07 12.09
N MET A 214 -4.35 -0.11 11.91
CA MET A 214 -4.68 1.15 11.26
C MET A 214 -5.21 0.95 9.84
N MET A 215 -4.65 0.02 9.06
CA MET A 215 -5.14 -0.28 7.69
C MET A 215 -6.53 -0.90 7.69
N ILE A 216 -6.80 -1.80 8.65
CA ILE A 216 -8.10 -2.48 8.77
C ILE A 216 -9.18 -1.49 9.22
N ASP A 217 -8.88 -0.62 10.18
CA ASP A 217 -9.82 0.40 10.63
C ASP A 217 -10.11 1.42 9.51
N ALA A 218 -9.08 1.81 8.75
CA ALA A 218 -9.26 2.64 7.56
C ALA A 218 -10.13 1.97 6.47
N ALA A 219 -10.02 0.65 6.30
CA ALA A 219 -10.87 -0.10 5.38
C ALA A 219 -12.34 -0.09 5.84
N LYS A 220 -12.58 -0.29 7.14
CA LYS A 220 -13.92 -0.24 7.75
C LYS A 220 -14.57 1.13 7.59
N ASP A 221 -13.82 2.22 7.76
CA ASP A 221 -14.32 3.59 7.56
C ASP A 221 -14.86 3.83 6.14
N ARG A 222 -14.39 3.06 5.16
CA ARG A 222 -14.85 3.12 3.76
C ARG A 222 -15.84 2.02 3.40
N SER A 223 -16.33 1.27 4.40
CA SER A 223 -17.25 0.13 4.23
C SER A 223 -16.70 -0.97 3.30
N VAL A 224 -15.38 -1.16 3.29
CA VAL A 224 -14.73 -2.27 2.58
C VAL A 224 -14.57 -3.44 3.54
N ASP A 225 -15.06 -4.62 3.16
CA ASP A 225 -14.82 -5.87 3.91
C ASP A 225 -13.30 -6.12 3.97
N ASP A 226 -12.76 -6.26 5.18
CA ASP A 226 -11.34 -6.44 5.43
C ASP A 226 -10.79 -7.71 4.79
N ARG A 227 -11.65 -8.69 4.49
CA ARG A 227 -11.30 -9.86 3.69
C ARG A 227 -10.78 -9.52 2.30
N TRP A 228 -11.28 -8.47 1.65
CA TRP A 228 -10.76 -8.07 0.34
C TRP A 228 -9.32 -7.55 0.45
N LEU A 229 -9.00 -6.88 1.56
CA LEU A 229 -7.64 -6.43 1.83
C LEU A 229 -6.72 -7.65 2.04
N MET A 230 -7.16 -8.64 2.82
CA MET A 230 -6.42 -9.89 3.06
C MET A 230 -6.22 -10.70 1.77
N GLN A 231 -7.23 -10.78 0.92
CA GLN A 231 -7.13 -11.45 -0.38
C GLN A 231 -6.16 -10.74 -1.32
N ALA A 232 -6.20 -9.41 -1.38
CA ALA A 232 -5.22 -8.63 -2.13
C ALA A 232 -3.80 -8.88 -1.61
N ASP A 233 -3.62 -8.87 -0.29
CA ASP A 233 -2.32 -9.10 0.36
C ASP A 233 -1.77 -10.51 0.07
N LEU A 234 -2.63 -11.52 0.14
CA LEU A 234 -2.30 -12.90 -0.23
C LEU A 234 -1.96 -13.02 -1.73
N LEU A 235 -2.74 -12.40 -2.61
CA LEU A 235 -2.46 -12.40 -4.05
C LEU A 235 -1.09 -11.82 -4.37
N LEU A 236 -0.76 -10.66 -3.79
CA LEU A 236 0.54 -10.01 -3.97
C LEU A 236 1.69 -10.90 -3.48
N CYS A 237 1.46 -11.58 -2.35
CA CYS A 237 2.37 -12.56 -1.81
C CYS A 237 2.63 -13.72 -2.78
N LEU A 238 1.57 -14.41 -3.23
CA LEU A 238 1.66 -15.52 -4.19
C LEU A 238 2.31 -15.09 -5.51
N ARG A 239 1.90 -13.93 -6.04
CA ARG A 239 2.48 -13.36 -7.26
C ARG A 239 3.97 -13.10 -7.10
N SER A 240 4.39 -12.50 -5.98
CA SER A 240 5.81 -12.28 -5.73
C SER A 240 6.59 -13.57 -5.56
N TYR A 241 6.00 -14.57 -4.91
CA TYR A 241 6.63 -15.87 -4.66
C TYR A 241 6.95 -16.57 -5.98
N LEU A 242 6.02 -16.55 -6.94
CA LEU A 242 6.16 -17.20 -8.23
C LEU A 242 7.10 -16.49 -9.21
N HIS A 243 7.35 -15.20 -9.02
CA HIS A 243 8.15 -14.39 -9.96
C HIS A 243 9.49 -13.92 -9.38
N SER A 244 9.78 -14.24 -8.12
CA SER A 244 11.02 -13.85 -7.46
C SER A 244 11.96 -15.03 -7.23
N ASN A 245 13.19 -14.89 -7.74
CA ASN A 245 14.30 -15.81 -7.46
C ASN A 245 15.11 -15.39 -6.22
N ASN A 246 14.58 -14.48 -5.40
CA ASN A 246 15.26 -13.98 -4.22
C ASN A 246 14.30 -13.92 -3.02
N ALA A 247 14.65 -14.60 -1.93
CA ALA A 247 13.89 -14.62 -0.69
C ALA A 247 13.58 -13.21 -0.14
N THR A 248 14.50 -12.26 -0.33
CA THR A 248 14.37 -10.89 0.18
C THR A 248 13.53 -9.99 -0.73
N GLN A 249 13.13 -10.48 -1.90
CA GLN A 249 12.25 -9.80 -2.84
C GLN A 249 10.90 -10.51 -2.89
N ARG A 250 10.23 -10.60 -1.74
CA ARG A 250 8.90 -11.18 -1.60
C ARG A 250 7.99 -10.23 -0.85
N TRP A 251 6.74 -10.22 -1.25
CA TRP A 251 5.70 -9.44 -0.60
C TRP A 251 5.28 -10.15 0.69
N SER A 252 5.37 -9.45 1.83
CA SER A 252 4.95 -9.92 3.13
C SER A 252 3.44 -9.70 3.30
N PRO A 253 2.63 -10.77 3.50
CA PRO A 253 1.19 -10.65 3.62
C PRO A 253 0.76 -10.31 5.07
N ILE A 254 1.17 -9.14 5.56
CA ILE A 254 1.05 -8.78 6.98
C ILE A 254 -0.40 -8.72 7.49
N THR A 255 -1.39 -8.54 6.62
CA THR A 255 -2.81 -8.47 7.02
C THR A 255 -3.37 -9.83 7.43
N LEU A 256 -2.75 -10.93 6.98
CA LEU A 256 -3.18 -12.29 7.34
C LEU A 256 -2.99 -12.62 8.82
N ILE A 257 -2.25 -11.78 9.56
CA ILE A 257 -2.13 -11.87 11.03
C ILE A 257 -3.47 -11.70 11.76
N LYS A 258 -4.50 -11.20 11.07
CA LYS A 258 -5.86 -11.04 11.59
C LYS A 258 -6.71 -12.30 11.44
N LEU A 259 -6.19 -13.36 10.82
CA LEU A 259 -6.88 -14.64 10.75
C LEU A 259 -6.74 -15.40 12.08
N ASP A 260 -7.86 -15.91 12.59
CA ASP A 260 -7.90 -16.69 13.83
C ASP A 260 -7.23 -18.06 13.65
N SER A 261 -7.38 -18.68 12.47
CA SER A 261 -6.68 -19.90 12.08
C SER A 261 -6.07 -19.75 10.70
N LEU A 262 -4.75 -19.55 10.66
CA LEU A 262 -4.02 -19.35 9.41
C LEU A 262 -4.27 -20.48 8.39
N GLU A 263 -4.21 -21.75 8.77
CA GLU A 263 -4.41 -22.87 7.82
C GLU A 263 -5.86 -22.95 7.29
N THR A 264 -6.85 -22.88 8.18
CA THR A 264 -8.27 -23.02 7.81
C THR A 264 -8.76 -21.80 7.04
N ASP A 265 -8.32 -20.60 7.43
CA ASP A 265 -8.81 -19.36 6.86
C ASP A 265 -8.04 -18.94 5.61
N VAL A 266 -6.75 -19.28 5.47
CA VAL A 266 -6.04 -19.13 4.19
C VAL A 266 -6.65 -20.04 3.12
N SER A 267 -7.01 -21.28 3.47
CA SER A 267 -7.75 -22.17 2.56
C SER A 267 -9.06 -21.55 2.11
N LYS A 268 -9.82 -20.93 3.02
CA LYS A 268 -11.05 -20.21 2.68
C LYS A 268 -10.77 -18.97 1.84
N LEU A 269 -9.69 -18.23 2.10
CA LEU A 269 -9.32 -17.03 1.33
C LEU A 269 -8.90 -17.40 -0.09
N ILE A 270 -8.11 -18.45 -0.28
CA ILE A 270 -7.77 -19.00 -1.61
C ILE A 270 -9.04 -19.48 -2.29
N GLY A 271 -9.91 -20.14 -1.53
CA GLY A 271 -11.25 -20.48 -1.98
C GLY A 271 -12.05 -19.27 -2.42
N GLN A 272 -12.08 -18.18 -1.68
CA GLN A 272 -12.84 -16.99 -2.09
C GLN A 272 -12.15 -16.23 -3.23
N LEU A 273 -10.81 -16.23 -3.27
CA LEU A 273 -10.04 -15.55 -4.30
C LEU A 273 -10.12 -16.26 -5.65
N PHE A 274 -10.16 -17.59 -5.67
CA PHE A 274 -10.08 -18.41 -6.89
C PHE A 274 -11.23 -19.40 -7.09
N ILE A 275 -11.98 -19.74 -6.04
CA ILE A 275 -13.07 -20.75 -6.05
C ILE A 275 -14.48 -20.13 -6.01
N SER A 276 -14.74 -19.02 -5.31
CA SER A 276 -16.12 -18.48 -5.26
C SER A 276 -16.62 -17.92 -6.60
N ASP A 277 -15.75 -17.79 -7.60
CA ASP A 277 -16.09 -17.45 -8.98
C ASP A 277 -16.20 -18.70 -9.91
N ILE A 278 -16.12 -19.94 -9.38
CA ILE A 278 -16.16 -21.22 -10.15
C ILE A 278 -17.47 -21.50 -10.87
N GLU A 279 -18.54 -20.74 -10.63
CA GLU A 279 -19.73 -20.84 -11.49
C GLU A 279 -19.47 -20.37 -12.95
N HIS A 280 -18.28 -19.82 -13.25
CA HIS A 280 -17.91 -19.36 -14.57
C HIS A 280 -16.87 -20.26 -15.26
N VAL A 281 -17.14 -20.57 -16.53
CA VAL A 281 -16.34 -21.36 -17.51
C VAL A 281 -14.88 -20.88 -17.68
N HIS A 282 -14.48 -19.74 -17.08
CA HIS A 282 -13.21 -19.03 -17.31
C HIS A 282 -12.32 -18.93 -16.05
N SER A 283 -12.59 -19.69 -14.99
CA SER A 283 -11.81 -19.63 -13.73
C SER A 283 -10.31 -19.84 -13.92
N GLY A 284 -9.91 -20.74 -14.82
CA GLY A 284 -8.51 -20.97 -15.16
C GLY A 284 -7.81 -19.74 -15.76
N ASP A 285 -8.50 -18.96 -16.61
CA ASP A 285 -7.93 -17.75 -17.22
C ASP A 285 -7.75 -16.62 -16.20
N ILE A 286 -8.65 -16.53 -15.24
CA ILE A 286 -8.56 -15.57 -14.12
C ILE A 286 -7.35 -15.91 -13.25
N VAL A 287 -7.21 -17.17 -12.83
CA VAL A 287 -6.05 -17.63 -12.03
C VAL A 287 -4.75 -17.37 -12.78
N LYS A 288 -4.68 -17.73 -14.07
CA LYS A 288 -3.53 -17.46 -14.94
C LYS A 288 -3.19 -15.98 -15.01
N THR A 289 -4.19 -15.12 -15.18
CA THR A 289 -4.02 -13.66 -15.24
C THR A 289 -3.52 -13.09 -13.91
N LEU A 290 -4.13 -13.49 -12.80
CA LEU A 290 -3.79 -13.00 -11.46
C LEU A 290 -2.41 -13.45 -11.00
N LEU A 291 -2.03 -14.70 -11.27
CA LEU A 291 -0.72 -15.25 -10.93
C LEU A 291 0.37 -14.99 -11.98
N GLY A 292 -0.02 -14.60 -13.20
CA GLY A 292 0.91 -14.27 -14.28
C GLY A 292 1.64 -15.49 -14.78
N ILE A 293 0.88 -16.56 -14.94
CA ILE A 293 1.35 -17.86 -15.38
C ILE A 293 0.62 -18.22 -16.67
N ASP A 294 1.27 -18.99 -17.52
CA ASP A 294 0.69 -19.37 -18.82
C ASP A 294 -0.09 -20.68 -18.75
N SER A 295 0.28 -21.57 -17.83
CA SER A 295 -0.30 -22.90 -17.70
C SER A 295 -0.12 -23.48 -16.29
N ARG A 296 -0.75 -24.61 -16.02
CA ARG A 296 -0.52 -25.39 -14.80
C ARG A 296 0.94 -25.86 -14.69
N GLN A 297 1.56 -26.22 -15.80
CA GLN A 297 2.97 -26.64 -15.80
C GLN A 297 3.89 -25.46 -15.44
N ASP A 298 3.62 -24.28 -16.00
CA ASP A 298 4.36 -23.05 -15.66
C ASP A 298 4.25 -22.73 -14.16
N LEU A 299 3.07 -22.91 -13.56
CA LEU A 299 2.88 -22.79 -12.11
C LEU A 299 3.76 -23.77 -11.31
N ILE A 300 3.76 -25.05 -11.68
CA ILE A 300 4.56 -26.09 -11.01
C ILE A 300 6.05 -25.76 -11.12
N ASP A 301 6.51 -25.38 -12.32
CA ASP A 301 7.91 -25.07 -12.57
C ASP A 301 8.38 -23.85 -11.76
N ARG A 302 7.57 -22.78 -11.74
CA ARG A 302 7.84 -21.58 -10.93
C ARG A 302 7.79 -21.86 -9.43
N TYR A 303 6.84 -22.65 -8.97
CA TYR A 303 6.75 -23.06 -7.56
C TYR A 303 8.03 -23.79 -7.13
N HIS A 304 8.47 -24.80 -7.88
CA HIS A 304 9.70 -25.52 -7.58
C HIS A 304 10.95 -24.65 -7.68
N SER A 305 10.99 -23.69 -8.60
CA SER A 305 12.07 -22.70 -8.65
C SER A 305 12.09 -21.83 -7.39
N ALA A 306 10.94 -21.31 -6.98
CA ALA A 306 10.79 -20.44 -5.81
C ALA A 306 11.13 -21.15 -4.48
N GLN A 307 10.82 -22.44 -4.36
CA GLN A 307 11.17 -23.26 -3.19
C GLN A 307 12.69 -23.33 -2.97
N ARG A 308 13.51 -23.30 -4.04
CA ARG A 308 14.99 -23.34 -3.91
C ARG A 308 15.56 -22.13 -3.17
N PHE A 309 14.83 -21.02 -3.20
CA PHE A 309 15.20 -19.77 -2.55
C PHE A 309 14.36 -19.49 -1.30
N HIS A 310 13.57 -20.46 -0.84
CA HIS A 310 12.77 -20.26 0.37
C HIS A 310 13.69 -20.28 1.61
N LEU A 311 13.68 -19.16 2.34
CA LEU A 311 14.24 -19.09 3.69
C LEU A 311 13.07 -19.21 4.66
N PRO A 312 13.12 -20.16 5.63
CA PRO A 312 12.12 -20.23 6.67
C PRO A 312 12.07 -18.89 7.41
N GLN A 313 10.90 -18.26 7.50
CA GLN A 313 10.73 -17.06 8.31
C GLN A 313 10.88 -17.44 9.79
N ALA A 314 11.66 -16.67 10.55
CA ALA A 314 11.79 -16.85 11.99
C ALA A 314 10.43 -16.54 12.65
N GLY A 315 9.67 -17.57 13.01
CA GLY A 315 8.31 -17.43 13.53
C GLY A 315 7.33 -18.53 13.12
N GLY A 316 7.68 -19.38 12.15
CA GLY A 316 7.19 -20.75 12.11
C GLY A 316 5.89 -21.05 11.34
N GLN A 317 5.44 -20.23 10.40
CA GLN A 317 4.42 -20.68 9.44
C GLN A 317 4.74 -20.24 8.01
N ASN A 318 4.74 -21.20 7.09
CA ASN A 318 5.07 -20.99 5.69
C ASN A 318 3.78 -20.72 4.90
N THR A 319 3.07 -19.65 5.26
CA THR A 319 1.75 -19.32 4.68
C THR A 319 1.76 -19.31 3.16
N GLU A 320 2.88 -18.91 2.53
CA GLU A 320 3.01 -18.96 1.06
C GLU A 320 3.10 -20.38 0.51
N ILE A 321 3.82 -21.27 1.19
CA ILE A 321 3.97 -22.67 0.80
C ILE A 321 2.62 -23.38 0.94
N ASP A 322 1.98 -23.24 2.10
CA ASP A 322 0.70 -23.89 2.38
C ASP A 322 -0.36 -23.42 1.38
N ALA A 323 -0.39 -22.11 1.10
CA ALA A 323 -1.28 -21.53 0.10
C ALA A 323 -1.00 -22.06 -1.32
N MET A 324 0.27 -22.18 -1.70
CA MET A 324 0.68 -22.70 -3.01
C MET A 324 0.36 -24.19 -3.17
N GLU A 325 0.59 -25.01 -2.14
CA GLU A 325 0.26 -26.44 -2.16
C GLU A 325 -1.25 -26.66 -2.26
N GLN A 326 -2.03 -25.86 -1.55
CA GLN A 326 -3.48 -25.85 -1.72
C GLN A 326 -3.87 -25.45 -3.14
N LEU A 327 -3.30 -24.39 -3.69
CA LEU A 327 -3.59 -23.95 -5.06
C LEU A 327 -3.24 -25.01 -6.11
N LEU A 328 -2.14 -25.75 -5.91
CA LEU A 328 -1.77 -26.90 -6.73
C LEU A 328 -2.73 -28.08 -6.57
N SER A 329 -3.27 -28.31 -5.37
CA SER A 329 -4.26 -29.37 -5.12
C SER A 329 -5.59 -29.08 -5.82
N LEU A 330 -5.90 -27.82 -6.08
CA LEU A 330 -7.11 -27.40 -6.76
C LEU A 330 -7.00 -27.70 -8.28
N SER A 331 -8.04 -28.32 -8.84
CA SER A 331 -8.16 -28.63 -10.28
C SER A 331 -8.57 -27.42 -11.14
N LEU A 332 -8.22 -26.19 -10.72
CA LEU A 332 -8.71 -24.94 -11.33
C LEU A 332 -8.03 -24.61 -12.65
N ILE A 333 -6.80 -25.07 -12.83
CA ILE A 333 -6.04 -24.87 -14.06
C ILE A 333 -6.05 -26.20 -14.82
N ALA A 334 -7.15 -26.46 -15.53
CA ALA A 334 -7.16 -27.54 -16.51
C ALA A 334 -6.22 -27.19 -17.68
N SER A 335 -5.59 -28.22 -18.24
CA SER A 335 -4.49 -28.17 -19.22
C SER A 335 -4.75 -27.29 -20.43
#